data_AF-A0A923USW2-F1
#
_entry.id   AF-A0A923USW2-F1
#
_cell.length_a   1.000
_cell.length_b   1.000
_cell.length_c   1.000
_cell.angle_alpha   90.00
_cell.angle_beta   90.00
_cell.angle_gamma   90.00
#
_symmetry.space_group_name_H-M   'P 1'
#
loop_
_entity.id
_entity.type
_entity.pdbx_description
1 polymer ?
#
loop_
_entity_poly.entity_id
_entity_poly.type
_entity_poly.pdbx_seq_one_letter_code
_entity_poly.pdbx_strand_id
1 'polypeptide(L)'
;MESDDEIIKSLIARGLIGVPLGALISKNKNKDASLGELVGAAIVETFTANQKAMQTNVPLYVEENGKLYLIDANRVKTYVSTIENQPSNYRKNLN
;
A
#
# COMPACT_ATOMS: atom_id res chain seq x y z
N MET A 1 8.19 1.03 -25.30
CA MET A 1 8.59 1.18 -23.90
C MET A 1 7.35 1.59 -23.15
N GLU A 2 6.96 0.82 -22.13
CA GLU A 2 5.87 1.21 -21.23
C GLU A 2 6.31 2.43 -20.42
N SER A 3 5.39 3.34 -20.16
CA SER A 3 5.66 4.49 -19.29
C SER A 3 5.61 4.08 -17.81
N ASP A 4 6.28 4.84 -16.94
CA ASP A 4 6.25 4.60 -15.49
C ASP A 4 4.81 4.56 -14.93
N ASP A 5 3.88 5.32 -15.53
CA ASP A 5 2.46 5.30 -15.15
C ASP A 5 1.75 4.00 -15.53
N GLU A 6 2.11 3.38 -16.65
CA GLU A 6 1.59 2.07 -17.06
C GLU A 6 2.12 0.96 -16.14
N ILE A 7 3.40 1.05 -15.75
CA ILE A 7 4.01 0.11 -14.82
C ILE A 7 3.33 0.23 -13.45
N ILE A 8 3.13 1.44 -12.92
CA ILE A 8 2.43 1.66 -11.63
C ILE A 8 1.00 1.11 -11.69
N LYS A 9 0.25 1.41 -12.76
CA LYS A 9 -1.11 0.87 -12.95
C LYS A 9 -1.13 -0.66 -13.00
N SER A 10 -0.15 -1.27 -13.68
CA SER A 10 0.01 -2.73 -13.75
C SER A 10 0.31 -3.34 -12.37
N LEU A 11 1.19 -2.72 -11.58
CA LEU A 11 1.51 -3.16 -10.22
C LEU A 11 0.29 -3.07 -9.29
N ILE A 12 -0.50 -2.00 -9.39
CA ILE A 12 -1.77 -1.85 -8.64
C ILE A 12 -2.78 -2.92 -9.08
N ALA A 13 -2.98 -3.08 -10.39
CA ALA A 13 -3.96 -4.02 -10.94
C ALA A 13 -3.65 -5.48 -10.56
N ARG A 14 -2.36 -5.82 -10.40
CA ARG A 14 -1.89 -7.14 -9.99
C ARG A 14 -1.81 -7.31 -8.47
N GLY A 15 -2.17 -6.28 -7.69
CA GLY A 15 -2.16 -6.31 -6.22
C GLY A 15 -0.77 -6.30 -5.60
N LEU A 16 0.27 -5.93 -6.36
CA LEU A 16 1.66 -5.88 -5.87
C LEU A 16 1.92 -4.64 -5.03
N ILE A 17 1.24 -3.53 -5.33
CA ILE A 17 1.24 -2.31 -4.53
C ILE A 17 -0.19 -1.79 -4.35
N GLY A 18 -0.48 -1.18 -3.20
CA GLY A 18 -1.76 -0.51 -2.96
C GLY A 18 -1.88 0.81 -3.72
N VAL A 19 -3.11 1.25 -3.97
CA VAL A 19 -3.43 2.56 -4.60
C VAL A 19 -2.74 3.74 -3.89
N PRO A 20 -2.67 3.81 -2.54
CA PRO A 20 -1.98 4.92 -1.87
C PRO A 20 -0.48 4.97 -2.19
N LEU A 21 0.17 3.80 -2.25
CA LEU A 21 1.60 3.69 -2.55
C LEU A 21 1.87 4.05 -4.01
N GLY A 22 1.04 3.54 -4.94
CA GLY A 22 1.11 3.91 -6.35
C GLY A 22 0.94 5.42 -6.58
N ALA A 23 0.00 6.06 -5.87
CA ALA A 23 -0.20 7.51 -5.96
C ALA A 23 1.00 8.32 -5.40
N LEU A 24 1.63 7.83 -4.32
CA LEU A 24 2.82 8.46 -3.75
C LEU A 24 4.02 8.37 -4.71
N ILE A 25 4.21 7.20 -5.32
CA ILE A 25 5.25 6.93 -6.31
C ILE A 25 5.03 7.79 -7.57
N SER A 26 3.80 7.85 -8.10
CA SER A 26 3.47 8.70 -9.25
C SER A 26 3.71 10.20 -9.00
N LYS A 27 3.63 10.65 -7.74
CA LYS A 27 3.94 12.04 -7.35
C LYS A 27 5.44 12.30 -7.20
N ASN A 28 6.22 11.29 -6.83
CA ASN A 28 7.64 11.42 -6.53
C ASN A 28 8.53 10.90 -7.67
N LYS A 29 8.22 11.30 -8.91
CA LYS A 29 9.01 10.98 -10.11
C LYS A 29 10.30 11.81 -10.12
N ASN A 30 11.21 11.53 -9.22
CA ASN A 30 12.58 12.04 -9.28
C ASN A 30 13.28 11.41 -10.48
N LYS A 31 13.92 12.24 -11.30
CA LYS A 31 14.53 11.81 -12.57
C LYS A 31 15.75 10.88 -12.41
N ASP A 32 16.26 10.73 -11.19
CA ASP A 32 17.51 10.03 -10.91
C ASP A 32 17.31 8.64 -10.28
N ALA A 33 16.08 8.28 -9.86
CA ALA A 33 15.79 6.98 -9.27
C ALA A 33 14.87 6.18 -10.20
N SER A 34 15.22 4.93 -10.47
CA SER A 34 14.36 4.05 -11.26
C SER A 34 13.08 3.71 -10.47
N LEU A 35 11.95 3.53 -11.16
CA LEU A 35 10.69 3.14 -10.54
C LEU A 35 10.82 1.85 -9.70
N GLY A 36 11.62 0.89 -10.17
CA GLY A 36 11.89 -0.35 -9.46
C GLY A 36 12.67 -0.14 -8.15
N GLU A 37 13.61 0.79 -8.15
CA GLU A 37 14.37 1.16 -6.95
C GLU A 37 13.48 1.83 -5.90
N LEU A 38 12.60 2.75 -6.32
CA LEU A 38 11.66 3.42 -5.42
C LEU A 38 10.64 2.45 -4.80
N VAL A 39 10.07 1.55 -5.61
CA VAL A 39 9.15 0.51 -5.12
C VAL A 39 9.87 -0.45 -4.17
N GLY A 40 11.08 -0.88 -4.52
CA GLY A 40 11.89 -1.77 -3.69
C GLY A 40 12.21 -1.15 -2.33
N ALA A 41 12.66 0.11 -2.31
CA ALA A 41 12.94 0.84 -1.08
C ALA A 41 11.69 0.98 -0.20
N ALA A 42 10.54 1.37 -0.78
CA ALA A 42 9.30 1.51 -0.04
C ALA A 42 8.81 0.20 0.59
N ILE A 43 8.95 -0.93 -0.11
CA ILE A 43 8.61 -2.27 0.42
C ILE A 43 9.53 -2.62 1.60
N VAL A 44 10.85 -2.43 1.46
CA VAL A 44 11.83 -2.73 2.50
C VAL A 44 11.61 -1.86 3.75
N GLU A 45 11.35 -0.56 3.56
CA GLU A 45 11.06 0.35 4.66
C GLU A 45 9.76 -0.02 5.37
N THR A 46 8.70 -0.34 4.62
CA THR A 46 7.42 -0.77 5.20
C THR A 46 7.58 -2.07 5.99
N PHE A 47 8.34 -3.03 5.47
CA PHE A 47 8.64 -4.29 6.17
C PHE A 47 9.46 -4.04 7.45
N THR A 48 10.48 -3.18 7.37
CA THR A 48 11.31 -2.81 8.52
C THR A 48 10.51 -2.08 9.58
N ALA A 49 9.64 -1.15 9.18
CA ALA A 49 8.72 -0.44 10.07
C ALA A 49 7.75 -1.41 10.73
N ASN A 50 7.22 -2.38 10.00
CA ASN A 50 6.36 -3.43 10.54
C ASN A 50 7.10 -4.29 11.58
N GLN A 51 8.33 -4.74 11.28
CA GLN A 51 9.15 -5.50 12.23
C GLN A 51 9.44 -4.71 13.52
N LYS A 52 9.80 -3.42 13.39
CA LYS A 52 9.99 -2.54 14.55
C LYS A 52 8.69 -2.33 15.33
N ALA A 53 7.57 -2.14 14.64
CA ALA A 53 6.25 -2.05 15.26
C ALA A 53 5.92 -3.34 16.03
N MET A 54 6.28 -4.52 15.52
CA MET A 54 6.11 -5.79 16.25
C MET A 54 7.05 -5.97 17.45
N GLN A 55 8.16 -5.23 17.50
CA GLN A 55 9.12 -5.21 18.61
C GLN A 55 8.83 -4.11 19.62
N THR A 56 7.93 -3.20 19.28
CA THR A 56 7.52 -2.06 20.11
C THR A 56 6.05 -2.24 20.50
N ASN A 57 5.59 -1.58 21.57
CA ASN A 57 4.17 -1.62 21.94
C ASN A 57 3.31 -0.71 21.06
N VAL A 58 3.68 -0.56 19.78
CA VAL A 58 2.96 0.29 18.83
C VAL A 58 1.91 -0.57 18.12
N PRO A 59 0.62 -0.25 18.26
CA PRO A 59 -0.44 -1.01 17.61
C PRO A 59 -0.41 -0.83 16.09
N LEU A 60 -0.76 -1.90 15.38
CA LEU A 60 -0.74 -2.01 13.91
C LEU A 60 -2.15 -2.12 13.35
N TYR A 61 -2.46 -1.37 12.31
CA TYR A 61 -3.70 -1.57 11.53
C TYR A 61 -3.41 -2.48 10.33
N VAL A 62 -4.23 -3.52 10.16
CA VAL A 62 -4.11 -4.50 9.07
C VAL A 62 -5.47 -4.69 8.40
N GLU A 63 -5.48 -4.65 7.07
CA GLU A 63 -6.64 -4.99 6.26
C GLU A 63 -6.59 -6.46 5.84
N GLU A 64 -7.65 -7.22 6.11
CA GLU A 64 -7.82 -8.59 5.62
C GLU A 64 -9.25 -8.77 5.10
N ASN A 65 -9.38 -9.14 3.82
CA ASN A 65 -10.67 -9.39 3.15
C ASN A 65 -11.67 -8.21 3.30
N GLY A 66 -11.18 -6.97 3.12
CA GLY A 66 -11.99 -5.76 3.26
C GLY A 66 -12.39 -5.43 4.70
N LYS A 67 -11.79 -6.09 5.70
CA LYS A 67 -12.00 -5.79 7.12
C LYS A 67 -10.72 -5.21 7.71
N LEU A 68 -10.86 -4.13 8.45
CA LEU A 68 -9.78 -3.48 9.18
C LEU A 68 -9.69 -4.04 10.59
N TYR A 69 -8.50 -4.46 10.97
CA TYR A 69 -8.18 -4.95 12.30
C TYR A 69 -7.08 -4.11 12.93
N LEU A 70 -7.17 -3.91 14.24
CA LEU A 70 -6.10 -3.40 15.08
C LEU A 70 -5.42 -4.59 15.75
N ILE A 71 -4.13 -4.75 15.52
CA ILE A 71 -3.26 -5.67 16.25
C ILE A 71 -2.57 -4.83 17.32
N ASP A 72 -2.92 -5.06 18.58
CA ASP A 72 -2.31 -4.35 19.69
C ASP A 72 -0.90 -4.88 20.01
N ALA A 73 -0.25 -4.25 20.99
CA ALA A 73 1.06 -4.65 21.50
C ALA A 73 1.12 -6.10 22.01
N ASN A 74 -0.01 -6.65 22.48
CA ASN A 74 -0.14 -8.02 22.97
C ASN A 74 -0.46 -9.01 21.84
N ARG A 75 -0.43 -8.55 20.57
CA ARG A 75 -0.80 -9.31 19.37
C ARG A 75 -2.26 -9.76 19.36
N VAL A 76 -3.11 -9.10 20.16
CA VAL A 76 -4.55 -9.33 20.12
C VAL A 76 -5.11 -8.57 18.92
N LYS A 77 -5.76 -9.32 18.03
CA LYS A 77 -6.41 -8.78 16.86
C LYS A 77 -7.84 -8.39 17.21
N THR A 78 -8.13 -7.10 17.13
CA THR A 78 -9.46 -6.52 17.37
C THR A 78 -10.04 -6.01 16.06
N TYR A 79 -11.26 -6.41 15.73
CA TYR A 79 -11.98 -5.86 14.59
C TYR A 79 -12.32 -4.38 14.85
N VAL A 80 -12.01 -3.52 13.88
CA VAL A 80 -12.26 -2.08 13.96
C VAL A 80 -13.44 -1.70 13.08
N SER A 81 -13.37 -2.06 11.80
CA SER A 81 -14.40 -1.70 10.83
C SER A 81 -14.32 -2.58 9.59
N THR A 82 -15.39 -2.57 8.79
CA THR A 82 -15.34 -3.05 7.42
C THR A 82 -14.95 -1.86 6.56
N ILE A 83 -13.90 -2.00 5.75
CA ILE A 83 -13.61 -1.03 4.71
C ILE A 83 -14.67 -1.27 3.64
N GLU A 84 -15.70 -0.42 3.64
CA GLU A 84 -16.64 -0.39 2.53
C GLU A 84 -15.81 -0.11 1.27
N ASN A 85 -15.73 -1.11 0.38
CA ASN A 85 -15.17 -0.90 -0.95
C ASN A 85 -15.81 0.36 -1.50
N GLN A 86 -15.01 1.42 -1.68
CA GLN A 86 -15.53 2.63 -2.32
C GLN A 86 -16.19 2.19 -3.64
N PRO A 87 -17.42 2.66 -3.91
CA PRO A 87 -18.19 2.20 -5.05
C PRO A 87 -17.39 2.36 -6.34
N SER A 88 -17.62 1.44 -7.27
CA SER A 88 -17.04 1.20 -8.59
C SER A 88 -16.95 2.41 -9.57
N ASN A 89 -17.22 3.62 -9.09
CA ASN A 89 -17.31 4.88 -9.81
C ASN A 89 -15.93 5.41 -10.28
N TYR A 90 -14.82 4.92 -9.72
CA TYR A 90 -13.46 5.29 -10.17
C TYR A 90 -13.01 4.57 -11.45
N ARG A 91 -13.81 3.66 -12.01
CA ARG A 91 -13.53 2.98 -13.30
C ARG A 91 -14.09 3.67 -14.55
N LYS A 92 -14.79 4.81 -14.43
CA LYS A 92 -15.53 5.44 -15.55
C LYS A 92 -14.86 6.62 -16.27
N ASN A 93 -13.67 7.08 -15.87
CA ASN A 93 -13.03 8.26 -16.49
C ASN A 93 -11.69 7.95 -17.18
N LEU A 94 -11.61 6.80 -17.85
CA LEU A 94 -10.53 6.49 -18.80
C LEU A 94 -11.17 5.86 -20.06
N ASN A 95 -11.90 6.70 -20.80
CA ASN A 95 -12.18 6.53 -22.23
C ASN A 95 -11.85 7.88 -22.89
#